data_AF-A0A2V8V8G6-F1
#
_entry.id   AF-A0A2V8V8G6-F1
#
_cell.length_a   1.000
_cell.length_b   1.000
_cell.length_c   1.000
_cell.angle_alpha   90.00
_cell.angle_beta   90.00
_cell.angle_gamma   90.00
#
_symmetry.space_group_name_H-M   'P 1'
#
loop_
_entity.id
_entity.type
_entity.pdbx_description
1 polymer ?
#
loop_
_entity_poly.entity_id
_entity_poly.type
_entity_poly.pdbx_seq_one_letter_code
_entity_poly.pdbx_strand_id
1 'polypeptide(L)'
;SPLRGTERKFQKYGQCGMEISELLPHTAARADDICLIKSVVTDLFNHAPAELFINTGSGRPGRPSMGSWVTYGLGSEAKGLPGFVVLHSTSRAWTPGIQGGASCWSSGFIPSAYQGVTL
;
A
#
# COMPACT_ATOMS: atom_id res chain seq x y z
N SER A 1 -20.85 12.37 21.56
CA SER A 1 -20.66 13.31 20.44
C SER A 1 -20.91 12.55 19.14
N PRO A 2 -21.76 13.02 18.22
CA PRO A 2 -21.93 12.34 16.92
C PRO A 2 -20.60 12.35 16.14
N LEU A 3 -20.31 11.26 15.45
CA LEU A 3 -19.16 11.19 14.54
C LEU A 3 -19.41 12.14 13.36
N ARG A 4 -18.48 13.06 13.10
CA ARG A 4 -18.58 14.00 11.97
C ARG A 4 -18.36 13.22 10.67
N GLY A 5 -19.34 13.25 9.78
CA GLY A 5 -19.22 12.71 8.43
C GLY A 5 -18.18 13.47 7.60
N THR A 6 -17.71 12.84 6.53
CA THR A 6 -16.82 13.48 5.56
C THR A 6 -17.56 14.55 4.77
N GLU A 7 -16.92 15.71 4.56
CA GLU A 7 -17.43 16.77 3.66
C GLU A 7 -17.03 16.53 2.20
N ARG A 8 -16.20 15.50 1.96
CA ARG A 8 -15.70 15.17 0.62
C ARG A 8 -16.80 14.57 -0.24
N LYS A 9 -16.86 14.99 -1.49
CA LYS A 9 -17.79 14.42 -2.47
C LYS A 9 -17.22 13.14 -3.07
N PHE A 10 -18.12 12.19 -3.31
CA PHE A 10 -17.86 10.93 -4.00
C PHE A 10 -18.77 10.85 -5.22
N GLN A 11 -18.25 10.33 -6.32
CA GLN A 11 -18.98 10.16 -7.58
C GLN A 11 -18.61 8.81 -8.20
N LYS A 12 -19.48 8.28 -9.06
CA LYS A 12 -19.22 7.06 -9.83
C LYS A 12 -18.43 7.40 -11.10
N TYR A 13 -17.40 6.62 -11.37
CA TYR A 13 -16.52 6.77 -12.52
C TYR A 13 -16.39 5.46 -13.31
N GLY A 14 -16.04 5.59 -14.58
CA GLY A 14 -15.88 4.47 -15.49
C GLY A 14 -17.19 3.73 -15.81
N GLN A 15 -17.08 2.73 -16.67
CA GLN A 15 -18.16 1.78 -16.97
C GLN A 15 -18.45 0.86 -15.77
N CYS A 16 -17.42 0.56 -14.96
CA CYS A 16 -17.54 -0.22 -13.75
C CYS A 16 -18.32 0.50 -12.62
N GLY A 17 -18.54 1.81 -12.75
CA GLY A 17 -19.29 2.61 -11.79
C GLY A 17 -18.62 2.75 -10.43
N MET A 18 -17.29 2.70 -10.38
CA MET A 18 -16.50 2.77 -9.16
C MET A 18 -16.68 4.11 -8.46
N GLU A 19 -17.01 4.09 -7.18
CA GLU A 19 -17.19 5.30 -6.37
C GLU A 19 -15.86 5.79 -5.81
N ILE A 20 -15.42 6.99 -6.24
CA ILE A 20 -14.10 7.55 -5.89
C ILE A 20 -14.29 9.01 -5.43
N SER A 21 -13.45 9.45 -4.48
CA SER A 21 -13.47 10.82 -3.95
C SER A 21 -13.00 11.84 -4.99
N GLU A 22 -13.56 13.06 -4.94
CA GLU A 22 -13.12 14.22 -5.73
C GLU A 22 -11.63 14.59 -5.54
N LEU A 23 -10.99 14.10 -4.47
CA LEU A 23 -9.56 14.34 -4.19
C LEU A 23 -8.60 13.51 -5.05
N LEU A 24 -9.11 12.49 -5.76
CA LEU A 24 -8.29 11.58 -6.58
C LEU A 24 -8.71 11.63 -8.06
N PRO A 25 -8.73 12.82 -8.70
CA PRO A 25 -9.29 12.97 -10.06
C PRO A 25 -8.53 12.14 -11.10
N HIS A 26 -7.20 12.04 -10.96
CA HIS A 26 -6.36 11.25 -11.87
C HIS A 26 -6.51 9.74 -11.69
N THR A 27 -6.81 9.28 -10.46
CA THR A 27 -7.14 7.88 -10.19
C THR A 27 -8.55 7.57 -10.70
N ALA A 28 -9.50 8.49 -10.48
CA ALA A 28 -10.89 8.35 -10.92
C ALA A 28 -11.02 8.24 -12.45
N ALA A 29 -10.19 8.98 -13.20
CA ALA A 29 -10.09 8.87 -14.66
C ALA A 29 -9.64 7.47 -15.15
N ARG A 30 -9.14 6.61 -14.25
CA ARG A 30 -8.65 5.25 -14.51
C ARG A 30 -9.50 4.17 -13.87
N ALA A 31 -10.75 4.47 -13.51
CA ALA A 31 -11.64 3.57 -12.78
C ALA A 31 -11.82 2.18 -13.43
N ASP A 32 -11.81 2.10 -14.76
CA ASP A 32 -11.93 0.82 -15.49
C ASP A 32 -10.59 0.08 -15.65
N ASP A 33 -9.46 0.75 -15.39
CA ASP A 33 -8.11 0.18 -15.50
C ASP A 33 -7.58 -0.36 -14.15
N ILE A 34 -8.35 -0.16 -13.06
CA ILE A 34 -7.95 -0.54 -11.70
C ILE A 34 -8.98 -1.45 -11.04
N CYS A 35 -8.53 -2.25 -10.09
CA CYS A 35 -9.39 -3.09 -9.26
C CYS A 35 -9.58 -2.46 -7.88
N LEU A 36 -10.83 -2.29 -7.46
CA LEU A 36 -11.16 -1.86 -6.10
C LEU A 36 -11.43 -3.06 -5.19
N ILE A 37 -10.55 -3.29 -4.23
CA ILE A 37 -10.71 -4.34 -3.22
C ILE A 37 -11.44 -3.77 -2.00
N LYS A 38 -12.70 -4.18 -1.80
CA LYS A 38 -13.53 -3.77 -0.65
C LYS A 38 -13.64 -4.83 0.45
N SER A 39 -13.04 -5.99 0.26
CA SER A 39 -13.13 -7.14 1.16
C SER A 39 -12.12 -7.11 2.32
N VAL A 40 -11.25 -6.11 2.39
CA VAL A 40 -10.25 -6.00 3.46
C VAL A 40 -10.92 -5.53 4.75
N VAL A 41 -10.80 -6.32 5.81
CA VAL A 41 -11.30 -6.03 7.15
C VAL A 41 -10.15 -6.18 8.16
N THR A 42 -10.08 -5.29 9.15
CA THR A 42 -9.03 -5.32 10.18
C THR A 42 -9.50 -4.64 11.47
N ASP A 43 -9.02 -5.14 12.60
CA ASP A 43 -9.25 -4.58 13.95
C ASP A 43 -8.02 -3.80 14.47
N LEU A 44 -7.00 -3.62 13.62
CA LEU A 44 -5.77 -2.95 14.00
C LEU A 44 -5.97 -1.43 14.04
N PHE A 45 -6.04 -0.89 15.25
CA PHE A 45 -6.27 0.53 15.50
C PHE A 45 -4.99 1.39 15.49
N ASN A 46 -3.82 0.76 15.63
CA ASN A 46 -2.54 1.44 15.67
C ASN A 46 -1.92 1.54 14.28
N HIS A 47 -1.28 2.67 13.99
CA HIS A 47 -0.63 2.96 12.70
C HIS A 47 0.37 1.87 12.29
N ALA A 48 1.39 1.56 13.10
CA ALA A 48 2.42 0.59 12.73
C ALA A 48 1.88 -0.82 12.42
N PRO A 49 1.02 -1.45 13.26
CA PRO A 49 0.41 -2.73 12.92
C PRO A 49 -0.50 -2.67 11.68
N ALA A 50 -1.28 -1.60 11.49
CA ALA A 50 -2.14 -1.46 10.32
C ALA A 50 -1.33 -1.32 9.01
N GLU A 51 -0.24 -0.56 9.05
CA GLU A 51 0.73 -0.44 7.95
C GLU A 51 1.37 -1.79 7.61
N LEU A 52 1.76 -2.57 8.62
CA LEU A 52 2.26 -3.93 8.41
C LEU A 52 1.19 -4.82 7.77
N PHE A 53 -0.06 -4.71 8.24
CA PHE A 53 -1.14 -5.55 7.75
C PHE A 53 -1.46 -5.30 6.29
N ILE A 54 -1.57 -4.04 5.86
CA ILE A 54 -1.86 -3.73 4.46
C ILE A 54 -0.72 -4.18 3.53
N ASN A 55 0.52 -4.16 4.00
CA ASN A 55 1.67 -4.55 3.19
C ASN A 55 1.99 -6.05 3.24
N THR A 56 1.73 -6.74 4.34
CA THR A 56 2.22 -8.13 4.59
C THR A 56 1.11 -9.13 4.91
N GLY A 57 -0.14 -8.67 5.03
CA GLY A 57 -1.28 -9.45 5.48
C GLY A 57 -1.26 -9.78 6.98
N SER A 58 -0.33 -9.21 7.77
CA SER A 58 -0.26 -9.41 9.22
C SER A 58 0.14 -8.13 9.95
N GLY A 59 -0.47 -7.89 11.11
CA GLY A 59 -0.04 -6.80 12.01
C GLY A 59 1.23 -7.10 12.79
N ARG A 60 1.85 -8.27 12.60
CA ARG A 60 3.12 -8.66 13.21
C ARG A 60 4.23 -8.70 12.16
N PRO A 61 5.45 -8.25 12.48
CA PRO A 61 6.57 -8.30 11.55
C PRO A 61 6.98 -9.74 11.22
N GLY A 62 7.72 -9.91 10.11
CA GLY A 62 8.35 -11.18 9.71
C GLY A 62 7.69 -11.87 8.51
N ARG A 63 6.55 -11.37 8.01
CA ARG A 63 5.96 -11.86 6.76
C ARG A 63 6.48 -11.06 5.56
N PRO A 64 6.64 -11.70 4.38
CA PRO A 64 7.01 -10.98 3.18
C PRO A 64 5.95 -9.95 2.81
N SER A 65 6.40 -8.78 2.34
CA SER A 65 5.51 -7.76 1.81
C SER A 65 4.89 -8.17 0.46
N MET A 66 3.85 -7.47 0.05
CA MET A 66 3.19 -7.66 -1.24
C MET A 66 4.17 -7.50 -2.40
N GLY A 67 5.07 -6.50 -2.37
CA GLY A 67 6.09 -6.31 -3.38
C GLY A 67 7.09 -7.47 -3.44
N SER A 68 7.45 -8.02 -2.28
CA SER A 68 8.33 -9.20 -2.18
C SER A 68 7.65 -10.45 -2.75
N TRP A 69 6.36 -10.66 -2.47
CA TRP A 69 5.58 -11.77 -3.05
C TRP A 69 5.44 -11.68 -4.56
N VAL A 70 5.12 -10.48 -5.07
CA VAL A 70 4.96 -10.23 -6.51
C VAL A 70 6.26 -10.54 -7.24
N THR A 71 7.38 -10.00 -6.76
CA THR A 71 8.67 -10.22 -7.42
C THR A 71 9.20 -11.64 -7.26
N TYR A 72 8.91 -12.33 -6.14
CA TYR A 72 9.23 -13.75 -5.97
C TYR A 72 8.42 -14.65 -6.89
N GLY A 73 7.12 -14.41 -7.01
CA GLY A 73 6.21 -15.27 -7.76
C GLY A 73 6.21 -15.01 -9.26
N LEU A 74 6.30 -13.75 -9.68
CA LEU A 74 6.21 -13.34 -11.08
C LEU A 74 7.57 -12.96 -11.69
N GLY A 75 8.60 -12.79 -10.86
CA GLY A 75 9.90 -12.28 -11.30
C GLY A 75 9.92 -10.76 -11.49
N SER A 76 10.96 -10.28 -12.16
CA SER A 76 11.12 -8.88 -12.55
C SER A 76 11.66 -8.80 -13.97
N GLU A 77 11.16 -7.84 -14.75
CA GLU A 77 11.71 -7.53 -16.08
C GLU A 77 12.99 -6.68 -16.01
N ALA A 78 13.32 -6.14 -14.82
CA ALA A 78 14.51 -5.33 -14.61
C ALA A 78 15.79 -6.20 -14.73
N LYS A 79 16.69 -5.84 -15.64
CA LYS A 79 17.94 -6.59 -15.90
C LYS A 79 19.17 -6.03 -15.15
N GLY A 80 19.05 -4.87 -14.51
CA GLY A 80 20.14 -4.20 -13.80
C GLY A 80 19.68 -3.23 -12.72
N LEU A 81 18.40 -3.28 -12.35
CA LEU A 81 17.79 -2.47 -11.29
C LEU A 81 17.05 -3.39 -10.31
N PRO A 82 16.78 -2.95 -9.07
CA PRO A 82 15.98 -3.71 -8.12
C PRO A 82 14.59 -4.01 -8.69
N GLY A 83 14.10 -5.25 -8.50
CA GLY A 83 12.76 -5.64 -8.93
C GLY A 83 11.64 -5.04 -8.08
N PHE A 84 11.95 -4.61 -6.86
CA PHE A 84 11.01 -3.97 -5.93
C PHE A 84 11.65 -2.74 -5.28
N VAL A 85 11.06 -1.58 -5.56
CA VAL A 85 11.51 -0.27 -5.06
C VAL A 85 10.45 0.33 -4.15
N VAL A 86 10.89 0.99 -3.09
CA VAL A 86 10.06 1.62 -2.07
C VAL A 86 10.30 3.12 -2.12
N LEU A 87 9.26 3.86 -2.52
CA LEU A 87 9.25 5.31 -2.44
C LEU A 87 8.67 5.70 -1.10
N HIS A 88 9.46 6.37 -0.26
CA HIS A 88 8.97 6.85 1.03
C HIS A 88 9.28 8.34 1.18
N SER A 89 8.25 9.13 1.49
CA SER A 89 8.45 10.55 1.74
C SER A 89 9.08 10.74 3.11
N THR A 90 10.33 11.20 3.14
CA THR A 90 11.04 11.65 4.35
C THR A 90 10.87 13.17 4.58
N SER A 91 10.02 13.84 3.81
CA SER A 91 10.03 15.30 3.71
C SER A 91 9.16 15.98 4.78
N ARG A 92 9.62 15.97 6.03
CA ARG A 92 9.55 17.07 7.03
C ARG A 92 9.86 16.52 8.40
N ALA A 93 10.65 17.27 9.19
CA ALA A 93 10.98 16.97 10.59
C ALA A 93 9.77 16.78 11.54
N TRP A 94 8.54 16.96 11.05
CA TRP A 94 7.29 16.90 11.81
C TRP A 94 6.28 15.88 11.28
N THR A 95 6.56 15.18 10.18
CA THR A 95 5.67 14.13 9.69
C THR A 95 6.29 12.79 10.05
N PRO A 96 5.69 12.01 10.97
CA PRO A 96 6.19 10.66 11.21
C PRO A 96 6.12 9.90 9.89
N GLY A 97 7.25 9.33 9.46
CA GLY A 97 7.29 8.45 8.31
C GLY A 97 6.45 7.19 8.55
N ILE A 98 6.62 6.18 7.69
CA ILE A 98 5.98 4.87 7.88
C ILE A 98 6.43 4.30 9.24
N GLN A 99 5.50 4.21 10.21
CA GLN A 99 5.80 3.83 11.58
C GLN A 99 6.19 2.34 11.70
N GLY A 100 5.65 1.48 10.83
CA GLY A 100 6.05 0.09 10.70
C GLY A 100 7.46 -0.09 10.11
N GLY A 101 8.07 0.97 9.59
CA GLY A 101 9.44 1.00 9.06
C GLY A 101 9.70 -0.06 7.98
N ALA A 102 10.96 -0.50 7.90
CA ALA A 102 11.42 -1.46 6.90
C ALA A 102 10.69 -2.82 6.91
N SER A 103 10.03 -3.15 8.01
CA SER A 103 9.18 -4.34 8.11
C SER A 103 7.99 -4.30 7.14
N CYS A 104 7.56 -3.11 6.68
CA CYS A 104 6.49 -2.98 5.69
C CYS A 104 6.90 -3.42 4.28
N TRP A 105 8.19 -3.50 3.97
CA TRP A 105 8.70 -3.94 2.66
C TRP A 105 9.74 -5.05 2.77
N SER A 106 9.65 -5.84 3.86
CA SER A 106 10.58 -6.93 4.13
C SER A 106 10.38 -8.11 3.18
N SER A 107 11.45 -8.83 2.87
CA SER A 107 11.36 -10.17 2.27
C SER A 107 10.87 -11.24 3.26
N GLY A 108 10.84 -10.95 4.57
CA GLY A 108 10.43 -11.92 5.59
C GLY A 108 11.23 -13.21 5.47
N PHE A 109 10.55 -14.36 5.32
CA PHE A 109 11.16 -15.67 5.18
C PHE A 109 11.51 -16.07 3.73
N ILE A 110 11.17 -15.27 2.71
CA ILE A 110 11.62 -15.53 1.33
C ILE A 110 13.02 -14.92 1.10
N PRO A 111 13.76 -15.35 0.07
CA PRO A 111 15.15 -14.94 -0.13
C PRO A 111 15.33 -13.42 -0.10
N SER A 112 16.44 -12.95 0.51
CA SER A 112 16.74 -11.53 0.67
C SER A 112 16.89 -10.77 -0.65
N ALA A 113 17.08 -11.47 -1.78
CA ALA A 113 17.06 -10.90 -3.13
C ALA A 113 15.74 -10.17 -3.47
N TYR A 114 14.64 -10.47 -2.75
CA TYR A 114 13.31 -9.86 -2.94
C TYR A 114 12.99 -8.77 -1.90
N GLN A 115 14.00 -8.31 -1.15
CA GLN A 115 13.86 -7.21 -0.19
C GLN A 115 13.60 -5.88 -0.93
N GLY A 116 12.63 -5.10 -0.46
CA GLY A 116 12.36 -3.78 -1.03
C GLY A 116 13.53 -2.82 -0.83
N VAL A 117 13.93 -2.13 -1.90
CA VAL A 117 15.01 -1.13 -1.89
C VAL A 117 14.42 0.27 -1.79
N THR A 118 14.79 1.02 -0.76
CA THR A 118 14.31 2.39 -0.54
C THR A 118 15.03 3.39 -1.45
N LEU A 119 14.29 4.37 -1.99
CA LEU A 119 14.81 5.56 -2.68
C LEU A 119 14.49 6.84 -1.91
#